data_AF-A0A3M7HFN4-F1
#
_entry.id   AF-A0A3M7HFN4-F1
#
_cell.length_a   1.000
_cell.length_b   1.000
_cell.length_c   1.000
_cell.angle_alpha   90.00
_cell.angle_beta   90.00
_cell.angle_gamma   90.00
#
_symmetry.space_group_name_H-M   'P 1'
#
loop_
_entity.id
_entity.type
_entity.pdbx_description
1 polymer ?
#
loop_
_entity_poly.entity_id
_entity_poly.type
_entity_poly.pdbx_seq_one_letter_code
_entity_poly.pdbx_strand_id
1 'polypeptide(L)'
;MFSKAIALAAVLATVGVNAIPSAGHNHQHLHRRHHGLQHAARDTTLEARDDTYTLHVHNQCSDTKYFGLFEITSDFQMNSKCEPTEIASGGDAQISANYKDIGLRLSATADQGAAAQWAPQSLAEFGYSGWSGVEGIAYDVSMMTGSDKKIGVKIEPLDNGNGSSDCEVKVCTEQNGFPLSQCWTNPDQVSDGSPADTVCYKGKTDFKVTFCPSDN
;
A
#
# COMPACT_ATOMS: atom_id res chain seq x y z
N MET A 1 -44.31 -44.52 -1.22
CA MET A 1 -43.97 -43.41 -0.29
C MET A 1 -43.68 -42.18 -1.13
N PHE A 2 -44.37 -41.08 -0.83
CA PHE A 2 -44.56 -39.92 -1.70
C PHE A 2 -43.31 -39.04 -1.79
N SER A 3 -42.87 -38.71 -3.01
CA SER A 3 -41.92 -37.64 -3.29
C SER A 3 -42.71 -36.37 -3.58
N LYS A 4 -42.62 -35.36 -2.70
CA LYS A 4 -43.28 -34.06 -2.89
C LYS A 4 -42.24 -33.03 -3.33
N ALA A 5 -42.37 -32.60 -4.58
CA ALA A 5 -41.69 -31.43 -5.11
C ALA A 5 -42.17 -30.17 -4.36
N ILE A 6 -41.21 -29.37 -3.89
CA ILE A 6 -41.48 -28.04 -3.33
C ILE A 6 -41.23 -27.04 -4.46
N ALA A 7 -42.31 -26.50 -5.01
CA ALA A 7 -42.26 -25.36 -5.92
C ALA A 7 -42.18 -24.08 -5.08
N LEU A 8 -41.10 -23.31 -5.26
CA LEU A 8 -40.94 -21.99 -4.66
C LEU A 8 -41.57 -20.96 -5.63
N ALA A 9 -42.74 -20.44 -5.26
CA ALA A 9 -43.40 -19.36 -5.99
C ALA A 9 -42.70 -18.03 -5.67
N ALA A 10 -42.12 -17.39 -6.69
CA ALA A 10 -41.62 -16.02 -6.59
C ALA A 10 -42.80 -15.04 -6.66
N VAL A 11 -43.06 -14.31 -5.57
CA VAL A 11 -43.98 -13.18 -5.54
C VAL A 11 -43.22 -11.93 -5.97
N LEU A 12 -43.52 -11.42 -7.15
CA LEU A 12 -43.13 -10.06 -7.55
C LEU A 12 -43.95 -9.06 -6.71
N ALA A 13 -43.26 -8.25 -5.91
CA ALA A 13 -43.83 -7.03 -5.36
C ALA A 13 -43.21 -5.82 -6.08
N THR A 14 -43.96 -5.25 -7.02
CA THR A 14 -43.66 -3.95 -7.62
C THR A 14 -44.07 -2.85 -6.64
N VAL A 15 -43.09 -2.24 -5.97
CA VAL A 15 -43.31 -0.96 -5.28
C VAL A 15 -42.99 0.17 -6.23
N GLY A 16 -44.04 0.86 -6.69
CA GLY A 16 -43.94 2.10 -7.45
C GLY A 16 -43.43 3.22 -6.56
N VAL A 17 -42.34 3.86 -6.96
CA VAL A 17 -41.87 5.10 -6.36
C VAL A 17 -42.42 6.24 -7.21
N ASN A 18 -43.32 7.03 -6.61
CA ASN A 18 -43.78 8.29 -7.19
C ASN A 18 -42.61 9.29 -7.22
N ALA A 19 -42.23 9.73 -8.41
CA ALA A 19 -41.36 10.88 -8.60
C ALA A 19 -42.10 12.16 -8.18
N ILE A 20 -41.58 12.87 -7.19
CA ILE A 20 -42.00 14.23 -6.83
C ILE A 20 -41.03 15.19 -7.53
N PRO A 21 -41.49 16.15 -8.36
CA PRO A 21 -40.62 17.15 -8.93
C PRO A 21 -40.29 18.21 -7.87
N SER A 22 -39.03 18.28 -7.44
CA SER A 22 -38.55 19.41 -6.65
C SER A 22 -37.92 20.45 -7.56
N ALA A 23 -38.45 21.66 -7.44
CA ALA A 23 -38.12 22.84 -8.22
C ALA A 23 -36.64 23.25 -8.08
N GLY A 24 -36.08 23.67 -9.21
CA GLY A 24 -34.74 24.24 -9.28
C GLY A 24 -34.61 25.51 -8.44
N HIS A 25 -33.49 25.62 -7.73
CA HIS A 25 -32.99 26.87 -7.19
C HIS A 25 -31.71 27.23 -7.96
N ASN A 26 -31.91 28.13 -8.92
CA ASN A 26 -30.85 28.75 -9.70
C ASN A 26 -30.32 29.94 -8.89
N HIS A 27 -29.17 29.80 -8.24
CA HIS A 27 -28.48 30.94 -7.63
C HIS A 27 -27.40 31.44 -8.58
N GLN A 28 -27.76 32.46 -9.36
CA GLN A 28 -26.82 33.31 -10.08
C GLN A 28 -26.02 34.13 -9.04
N HIS A 29 -24.71 33.90 -8.96
CA HIS A 29 -23.83 34.79 -8.21
C HIS A 29 -23.49 36.02 -9.06
N LEU A 30 -24.05 37.15 -8.64
CA LEU A 30 -23.79 38.48 -9.19
C LEU A 30 -22.33 38.89 -8.87
N HIS A 31 -21.47 39.02 -9.88
CA HIS A 31 -20.15 39.63 -9.71
C HIS A 31 -20.29 41.14 -9.51
N ARG A 32 -20.27 41.60 -8.26
CA ARG A 32 -20.09 43.02 -7.94
C ARG A 32 -18.59 43.35 -7.97
N ARG A 33 -18.15 44.05 -9.01
CA ARG A 33 -16.81 44.64 -9.09
C ARG A 33 -16.63 45.67 -7.98
N HIS A 34 -15.68 45.44 -7.08
CA HIS A 34 -15.08 46.48 -6.26
C HIS A 34 -13.62 46.67 -6.71
N HIS A 35 -13.33 47.85 -7.26
CA HIS A 35 -11.97 48.36 -7.42
C HIS A 35 -11.49 48.84 -6.04
N GLY A 36 -10.28 48.45 -5.64
CA GLY A 36 -9.60 49.10 -4.52
C GLY A 36 -8.49 48.28 -3.86
N LEU A 37 -7.27 48.73 -4.11
CA LEU A 37 -6.02 48.51 -3.34
C LEU A 37 -5.27 47.18 -3.54
N GLN A 38 -4.21 47.31 -4.32
CA GLN A 38 -3.12 46.35 -4.52
C GLN A 38 -2.40 46.09 -3.20
N HIS A 39 -2.62 44.92 -2.62
CA HIS A 39 -1.57 44.22 -1.88
C HIS A 39 -1.11 43.08 -2.78
N ALA A 40 0.18 43.04 -3.09
CA ALA A 40 0.80 41.93 -3.80
C ALA A 40 0.63 40.67 -2.94
N ALA A 41 -0.43 39.91 -3.21
CA ALA A 41 -0.56 38.55 -2.73
C ALA A 41 0.61 37.78 -3.33
N ARG A 42 1.55 37.37 -2.50
CA ARG A 42 2.45 36.28 -2.84
C ARG A 42 1.55 35.14 -3.30
N ASP A 43 1.74 34.73 -4.54
CA ASP A 43 1.15 33.51 -5.08
C ASP A 43 1.74 32.35 -4.26
N THR A 44 1.09 32.02 -3.16
CA THR A 44 1.25 30.76 -2.45
C THR A 44 0.24 29.79 -3.05
N THR A 45 0.36 29.54 -4.35
CA THR A 45 -0.05 28.25 -4.88
C THR A 45 0.85 27.24 -4.18
N LEU A 46 0.35 26.69 -3.06
CA LEU A 46 0.84 25.45 -2.51
C LEU A 46 0.58 24.43 -3.62
N GLU A 47 1.59 24.19 -4.46
CA GLU A 47 1.63 23.03 -5.35
C GLU A 47 1.20 21.83 -4.50
N ALA A 48 0.09 21.19 -4.89
CA ALA A 48 -0.33 19.96 -4.24
C ALA A 48 0.88 19.02 -4.31
N ARG A 49 1.35 18.53 -3.16
CA ARG A 49 2.45 17.56 -3.13
C ARG A 49 2.12 16.45 -4.12
N ASP A 50 3.12 16.05 -4.92
CA ASP A 50 3.03 14.88 -5.80
C ASP A 50 2.38 13.72 -5.04
N ASP A 51 1.47 12.99 -5.69
CA ASP A 51 0.65 11.97 -5.01
C ASP A 51 1.38 10.65 -4.80
N THR A 52 2.66 10.74 -4.43
CA THR A 52 3.60 9.64 -4.31
C THR A 52 4.23 9.59 -2.92
N TYR A 53 4.75 8.44 -2.54
CA TYR A 53 5.68 8.27 -1.43
C TYR A 53 6.94 7.56 -1.91
N THR A 54 8.04 7.71 -1.19
CA THR A 54 9.33 7.15 -1.55
C THR A 54 9.71 5.96 -0.65
N LEU A 55 10.14 4.88 -1.30
CA LEU A 55 10.84 3.76 -0.69
C LEU A 55 12.35 3.99 -0.84
N HIS A 56 13.03 4.24 0.27
CA HIS A 56 14.49 4.26 0.37
C HIS A 56 14.97 2.83 0.56
N VAL A 57 15.36 2.19 -0.54
CA VAL A 57 15.72 0.77 -0.58
C VAL A 57 17.20 0.60 -0.33
N HIS A 58 17.56 -0.22 0.66
CA HIS A 58 18.93 -0.55 1.01
C HIS A 58 19.19 -2.04 0.80
N ASN A 59 20.22 -2.36 0.02
CA ASN A 59 20.68 -3.72 -0.15
C ASN A 59 21.83 -4.02 0.82
N GLN A 60 21.54 -4.63 1.96
CA GLN A 60 22.57 -5.13 2.87
C GLN A 60 22.92 -6.61 2.61
N CYS A 61 22.37 -7.22 1.56
CA CYS A 61 22.75 -8.57 1.16
C CYS A 61 24.21 -8.58 0.68
N SER A 62 24.86 -9.74 0.74
CA SER A 62 26.26 -9.91 0.32
C SER A 62 26.47 -9.79 -1.19
N ASP A 63 25.39 -9.82 -1.96
CA ASP A 63 25.36 -9.80 -3.42
C ASP A 63 24.48 -8.66 -3.97
N THR A 64 24.71 -8.30 -5.23
CA THR A 64 23.84 -7.38 -5.96
C THR A 64 22.43 -7.96 -6.07
N LYS A 65 21.43 -7.09 -5.90
CA LYS A 65 20.00 -7.43 -6.08
C LYS A 65 19.36 -6.45 -7.06
N TYR A 66 18.24 -6.87 -7.64
CA TYR A 66 17.46 -6.05 -8.57
C TYR A 66 16.10 -5.76 -7.94
N PHE A 67 15.87 -4.51 -7.58
CA PHE A 67 14.69 -4.09 -6.87
C PHE A 67 13.62 -3.54 -7.80
N GLY A 68 12.37 -3.85 -7.52
CA GLY A 68 11.26 -3.39 -8.34
C GLY A 68 9.93 -3.45 -7.59
N LEU A 69 9.05 -2.54 -7.96
CA LEU A 69 7.70 -2.45 -7.43
C LEU A 69 6.74 -3.21 -8.36
N PHE A 70 5.92 -4.05 -7.77
CA PHE A 70 4.86 -4.79 -8.46
C PHE A 70 3.51 -4.55 -7.79
N GLU A 71 2.43 -4.73 -8.53
CA GLU A 71 1.05 -4.62 -8.06
C GLU A 71 0.31 -5.93 -8.30
N ILE A 72 -0.40 -6.41 -7.28
CA ILE A 72 -1.42 -7.45 -7.39
C ILE A 72 -2.76 -6.78 -7.61
N THR A 73 -3.36 -7.01 -8.77
CA THR A 73 -4.71 -6.53 -9.04
C THR A 73 -5.76 -7.44 -8.41
N SER A 74 -7.01 -6.96 -8.33
CA SER A 74 -8.13 -7.72 -7.77
C SER A 74 -8.46 -9.02 -8.54
N ASP A 75 -8.08 -9.10 -9.80
CA ASP A 75 -8.17 -10.30 -10.65
C ASP A 75 -6.89 -11.14 -10.65
N PHE A 76 -6.05 -10.96 -9.62
CA PHE A 76 -4.81 -11.71 -9.38
C PHE A 76 -3.81 -11.66 -10.54
N GLN A 77 -3.73 -10.51 -11.22
CA GLN A 77 -2.66 -10.25 -12.19
C GLN A 77 -1.47 -9.60 -11.49
N MET A 78 -0.28 -9.85 -12.03
CA MET A 78 0.95 -9.21 -11.59
C MET A 78 1.35 -8.14 -12.59
N ASN A 79 1.36 -6.88 -12.16
CA ASN A 79 1.83 -5.77 -12.98
C ASN A 79 3.17 -5.26 -12.45
N SER A 80 4.15 -5.06 -13.34
CA SER A 80 5.36 -4.31 -13.00
C SER A 80 5.05 -2.82 -12.97
N LYS A 81 5.49 -2.11 -11.93
CA LYS A 81 5.23 -0.67 -11.74
C LYS A 81 6.45 0.18 -12.05
N CYS A 82 7.64 -0.41 -12.09
CA CYS A 82 8.86 0.24 -12.54
C CYS A 82 9.79 -0.77 -13.24
N GLU A 83 10.84 -0.24 -13.87
CA GLU A 83 11.96 -1.06 -14.32
C GLU A 83 12.79 -1.56 -13.12
N PRO A 84 13.44 -2.73 -13.22
CA PRO A 84 14.34 -3.22 -12.18
C PRO A 84 15.49 -2.23 -11.92
N THR A 85 15.74 -1.94 -10.65
CA THR A 85 16.84 -1.09 -10.18
C THR A 85 17.93 -1.98 -9.59
N GLU A 86 19.08 -2.02 -10.25
CA GLU A 86 20.25 -2.72 -9.73
C GLU A 86 20.84 -1.98 -8.52
N ILE A 87 20.99 -2.67 -7.39
CA ILE A 87 21.64 -2.12 -6.20
C ILE A 87 22.71 -3.11 -5.76
N ALA A 88 23.97 -2.68 -5.84
CA ALA A 88 25.12 -3.46 -5.36
C ALA A 88 25.04 -3.70 -3.85
N SER A 89 25.79 -4.68 -3.34
CA SER A 89 25.91 -4.93 -1.91
C SER A 89 26.34 -3.66 -1.15
N GLY A 90 25.62 -3.32 -0.10
CA GLY A 90 25.80 -2.11 0.70
C GLY A 90 25.24 -0.82 0.08
N GLY A 91 24.68 -0.88 -1.13
CA GLY A 91 24.15 0.28 -1.84
C GLY A 91 22.71 0.62 -1.47
N ASP A 92 22.25 1.76 -1.99
CA ASP A 92 20.88 2.26 -1.82
C ASP A 92 20.33 2.90 -3.10
N ALA A 93 19.00 2.93 -3.21
CA ALA A 93 18.28 3.65 -4.25
C ALA A 93 16.90 4.09 -3.74
N GLN A 94 16.25 4.98 -4.51
CA GLN A 94 14.89 5.42 -4.24
C GLN A 94 13.95 4.86 -5.30
N ILE A 95 12.83 4.29 -4.86
CA ILE A 95 11.72 3.84 -5.71
C ILE A 95 10.46 4.57 -5.24
N SER A 96 9.75 5.21 -6.17
CA SER A 96 8.51 5.93 -5.86
C SER A 96 7.29 5.06 -6.14
N ALA A 97 6.25 5.23 -5.33
CA ALA A 97 4.96 4.57 -5.50
C ALA A 97 3.83 5.61 -5.36
N ASN A 98 2.72 5.41 -6.06
CA ASN A 98 1.55 6.28 -5.89
C ASN A 98 0.92 6.02 -4.52
N TYR A 99 0.51 7.08 -3.83
CA TYR A 99 -0.03 7.03 -2.48
C TYR A 99 -1.36 6.27 -2.40
N LYS A 100 -2.16 6.31 -3.46
CA LYS A 100 -3.49 5.65 -3.52
C LYS A 100 -3.46 4.25 -4.13
N ASP A 101 -2.30 3.75 -4.56
CA ASP A 101 -2.18 2.37 -5.07
C ASP A 101 -2.31 1.36 -3.92
N ILE A 102 -2.83 0.18 -4.23
CA ILE A 102 -3.03 -0.95 -3.29
C ILE A 102 -2.36 -2.20 -3.83
N GLY A 103 -2.16 -3.22 -2.98
CA GLY A 103 -1.59 -4.50 -3.40
C GLY A 103 -0.16 -4.39 -3.93
N LEU A 104 0.58 -3.39 -3.44
CA LEU A 104 1.95 -3.15 -3.87
C LEU A 104 2.91 -4.08 -3.13
N ARG A 105 3.97 -4.48 -3.82
CA ARG A 105 5.09 -5.22 -3.22
C ARG A 105 6.41 -4.81 -3.83
N LEU A 106 7.39 -4.58 -2.98
CA LEU A 106 8.79 -4.39 -3.34
C LEU A 106 9.50 -5.75 -3.28
N SER A 107 10.09 -6.15 -4.39
CA SER A 107 10.85 -7.39 -4.54
C SER A 107 12.33 -7.11 -4.78
N ALA A 108 13.20 -8.02 -4.35
CA ALA A 108 14.65 -8.03 -4.62
C ALA A 108 15.04 -8.91 -5.84
N THR A 109 14.06 -9.44 -6.56
CA THR A 109 14.24 -10.33 -7.73
C THR A 109 13.55 -9.78 -8.99
N ALA A 110 13.46 -8.45 -9.10
CA ALA A 110 12.68 -7.79 -10.15
C ALA A 110 13.19 -8.07 -11.58
N ASP A 111 14.47 -8.41 -11.72
CA ASP A 111 15.10 -8.83 -12.98
C ASP A 111 14.50 -10.13 -13.56
N GLN A 112 13.83 -10.93 -12.73
CA GLN A 112 13.18 -12.19 -13.15
C GLN A 112 11.78 -11.96 -13.76
N GLY A 113 11.31 -10.72 -13.77
CA GLY A 113 10.03 -10.32 -14.35
C GLY A 113 8.81 -10.67 -13.49
N ALA A 114 7.63 -10.24 -13.97
CA ALA A 114 6.37 -10.32 -13.24
C ALA A 114 5.94 -11.76 -12.89
N ALA A 115 6.16 -12.73 -13.78
CA ALA A 115 5.76 -14.12 -13.53
C ALA A 115 6.51 -14.75 -12.34
N ALA A 116 7.79 -14.40 -12.17
CA ALA A 116 8.62 -14.91 -11.08
C ALA A 116 8.23 -14.35 -9.70
N GLN A 117 7.46 -13.26 -9.67
CA GLN A 117 7.00 -12.64 -8.41
C GLN A 117 5.97 -13.49 -7.64
N TRP A 118 5.49 -14.58 -8.23
CA TRP A 118 4.69 -15.59 -7.54
C TRP A 118 5.52 -16.69 -6.86
N ALA A 119 6.83 -16.78 -7.18
CA ALA A 119 7.71 -17.73 -6.53
C ALA A 119 7.98 -17.31 -5.08
N PRO A 120 8.24 -18.27 -4.17
CA PRO A 120 8.59 -17.98 -2.79
C PRO A 120 9.76 -17.01 -2.67
N GLN A 121 9.49 -15.87 -2.03
CA GLN A 121 10.49 -14.84 -1.75
C GLN A 121 10.04 -13.96 -0.58
N SER A 122 11.00 -13.21 -0.05
CA SER A 122 10.73 -12.16 0.92
C SER A 122 10.31 -10.88 0.21
N LEU A 123 9.24 -10.27 0.69
CA LEU A 123 8.62 -9.07 0.10
C LEU A 123 8.41 -8.03 1.18
N ALA A 124 8.56 -6.75 0.82
CA ALA A 124 7.92 -5.67 1.56
C ALA A 124 6.62 -5.32 0.85
N GLU A 125 5.49 -5.48 1.52
CA GLU A 125 4.16 -5.23 0.98
C GLU A 125 3.65 -3.88 1.46
N PHE A 126 2.93 -3.17 0.60
CA PHE A 126 2.42 -1.83 0.85
C PHE A 126 1.05 -1.64 0.22
N GLY A 127 0.28 -0.70 0.75
CA GLY A 127 -0.94 -0.25 0.09
C GLY A 127 -1.59 0.91 0.79
N TYR A 128 -2.34 1.69 0.03
CA TYR A 128 -3.23 2.69 0.59
C TYR A 128 -4.20 2.07 1.60
N SER A 129 -4.38 2.73 2.74
CA SER A 129 -5.40 2.38 3.72
C SER A 129 -6.12 3.64 4.21
N GLY A 130 -7.44 3.53 4.36
CA GLY A 130 -8.29 4.59 4.86
C GLY A 130 -9.39 4.04 5.75
N TRP A 131 -9.50 4.56 6.97
CA TRP A 131 -10.53 4.16 7.93
C TRP A 131 -11.05 5.36 8.71
N SER A 132 -12.38 5.51 8.79
CA SER A 132 -13.05 6.56 9.57
C SER A 132 -12.55 7.99 9.28
N GLY A 133 -12.17 8.29 8.03
CA GLY A 133 -11.68 9.60 7.62
C GLY A 133 -10.20 9.85 7.91
N VAL A 134 -9.47 8.85 8.41
CA VAL A 134 -8.01 8.89 8.57
C VAL A 134 -7.38 8.03 7.48
N GLU A 135 -6.35 8.57 6.84
CA GLU A 135 -5.64 7.91 5.74
C GLU A 135 -4.20 7.56 6.16
N GLY A 136 -3.64 6.54 5.51
CA GLY A 136 -2.33 6.00 5.83
C GLY A 136 -1.86 4.99 4.80
N ILE A 137 -0.79 4.29 5.15
CA ILE A 137 -0.22 3.21 4.34
C ILE A 137 -0.22 1.97 5.22
N ALA A 138 -0.89 0.91 4.74
CA ALA A 138 -0.74 -0.44 5.25
C ALA A 138 0.58 -1.01 4.73
N TYR A 139 1.32 -1.71 5.59
CA TYR A 139 2.56 -2.37 5.19
C TYR A 139 2.82 -3.59 6.06
N ASP A 140 3.44 -4.59 5.45
CA ASP A 140 3.88 -5.80 6.14
C ASP A 140 5.11 -6.37 5.44
N VAL A 141 5.77 -7.28 6.14
CA VAL A 141 6.81 -8.12 5.52
C VAL A 141 6.22 -9.50 5.26
N SER A 142 6.26 -9.93 4.01
CA SER A 142 5.92 -11.30 3.64
C SER A 142 7.19 -12.14 3.51
N MET A 143 7.27 -13.25 4.23
CA MET A 143 8.31 -14.26 4.11
C MET A 143 7.65 -15.56 3.66
N MET A 144 7.41 -15.67 2.35
CA MET A 144 6.65 -16.79 1.79
C MET A 144 7.29 -18.14 2.16
N THR A 145 6.48 -19.16 2.40
CA THR A 145 7.00 -20.52 2.64
C THR A 145 7.84 -20.98 1.45
N GLY A 146 9.12 -21.29 1.69
CA GLY A 146 10.10 -21.66 0.66
C GLY A 146 11.07 -20.53 0.26
N SER A 147 10.89 -19.31 0.79
CA SER A 147 11.83 -18.20 0.59
C SER A 147 13.23 -18.52 1.11
N ASP A 148 14.24 -17.88 0.52
CA ASP A 148 15.58 -17.86 1.12
C ASP A 148 15.54 -17.05 2.42
N LYS A 149 15.62 -17.76 3.54
CA LYS A 149 15.59 -17.21 4.90
C LYS A 149 16.70 -16.20 5.19
N LYS A 150 17.78 -16.20 4.41
CA LYS A 150 18.86 -15.21 4.53
C LYS A 150 18.47 -13.84 3.99
N ILE A 151 17.47 -13.78 3.13
CA ILE A 151 16.94 -12.53 2.60
C ILE A 151 15.86 -12.02 3.57
N GLY A 152 16.28 -11.50 4.72
CA GLY A 152 15.38 -10.82 5.64
C GLY A 152 14.96 -9.44 5.11
N VAL A 153 13.88 -8.87 5.66
CA VAL A 153 13.39 -7.54 5.28
C VAL A 153 13.04 -6.73 6.53
N LYS A 154 13.38 -5.44 6.49
CA LYS A 154 13.01 -4.46 7.51
C LYS A 154 12.34 -3.26 6.84
N ILE A 155 11.20 -2.81 7.38
CA ILE A 155 10.45 -1.64 6.93
C ILE A 155 10.37 -0.64 8.08
N GLU A 156 10.91 0.56 7.86
CA GLU A 156 10.96 1.65 8.82
C GLU A 156 10.20 2.86 8.26
N PRO A 157 9.06 3.25 8.86
CA PRO A 157 8.41 4.52 8.55
C PRO A 157 9.35 5.70 8.85
N LEU A 158 9.45 6.65 7.92
CA LEU A 158 10.24 7.87 8.10
C LEU A 158 9.35 9.02 8.58
N ASP A 159 9.92 9.92 9.38
CA ASP A 159 9.20 11.09 9.90
C ASP A 159 8.71 12.00 8.77
N ASN A 160 7.41 12.27 8.75
CA ASN A 160 6.73 13.14 7.81
C ASN A 160 6.22 14.44 8.46
N GLY A 161 6.55 14.69 9.73
CA GLY A 161 6.08 15.83 10.52
C GLY A 161 4.69 15.64 11.14
N ASN A 162 4.03 14.50 10.88
CA ASN A 162 2.72 14.13 11.45
C ASN A 162 2.83 12.92 12.41
N GLY A 163 4.04 12.57 12.84
CA GLY A 163 4.28 11.48 13.80
C GLY A 163 4.34 10.08 13.17
N SER A 164 4.70 9.97 11.89
CA SER A 164 4.98 8.68 11.25
C SER A 164 6.19 7.96 11.83
N SER A 165 7.13 8.66 12.49
CA SER A 165 8.24 8.04 13.21
C SER A 165 7.80 7.14 14.37
N ASP A 166 6.58 7.32 14.87
CA ASP A 166 6.01 6.52 15.95
C ASP A 166 5.25 5.28 15.42
N CYS A 167 5.15 5.13 14.09
CA CYS A 167 4.56 3.95 13.47
C CYS A 167 5.48 2.73 13.65
N GLU A 168 4.88 1.55 13.70
CA GLU A 168 5.59 0.31 13.99
C GLU A 168 6.66 -0.01 12.94
N VAL A 169 7.86 -0.36 13.38
CA VAL A 169 8.88 -0.93 12.50
C VAL A 169 8.61 -2.42 12.32
N LYS A 170 8.60 -2.90 11.08
CA LYS A 170 8.52 -4.34 10.77
C LYS A 170 9.92 -4.89 10.49
N VAL A 171 10.27 -6.01 11.09
CA VAL A 171 11.53 -6.72 10.85
C VAL A 171 11.23 -8.21 10.76
N CYS A 172 11.61 -8.86 9.65
CA CYS A 172 11.49 -10.30 9.51
C CYS A 172 12.83 -10.87 9.05
N THR A 173 13.49 -11.62 9.92
CA THR A 173 14.81 -12.20 9.65
C THR A 173 14.92 -13.59 10.27
N GLU A 174 15.90 -14.37 9.83
CA GLU A 174 16.17 -15.66 10.47
C GLU A 174 16.55 -15.48 11.96
N GLN A 175 17.26 -14.40 12.26
CA GLN A 175 17.77 -14.09 13.59
C GLN A 175 16.66 -13.76 14.58
N ASN A 176 15.61 -13.06 14.15
CA ASN A 176 14.47 -12.78 15.02
C ASN A 176 13.44 -13.92 15.08
N GLY A 177 13.67 -15.00 14.32
CA GLY A 177 12.85 -16.20 14.33
C GLY A 177 11.53 -16.07 13.58
N PHE A 178 11.39 -15.07 12.71
CA PHE A 178 10.17 -14.82 11.91
C PHE A 178 8.91 -14.69 12.78
N PRO A 179 8.87 -13.79 13.78
CA PRO A 179 7.75 -13.72 14.69
C PRO A 179 6.49 -13.29 13.94
N LEU A 180 5.37 -13.93 14.24
CA LEU A 180 4.09 -13.70 13.56
C LEU A 180 3.56 -12.27 13.72
N SER A 181 4.09 -11.46 14.64
CA SER A 181 3.75 -10.04 14.75
C SER A 181 4.52 -9.15 13.77
N GLN A 182 5.53 -9.68 13.09
CA GLN A 182 6.43 -8.91 12.23
C GLN A 182 6.43 -9.33 10.76
N CYS A 183 5.95 -10.55 10.47
CA CYS A 183 5.79 -10.98 9.10
C CYS A 183 4.74 -12.07 8.89
N TRP A 184 4.12 -12.01 7.73
CA TRP A 184 3.31 -13.06 7.19
C TRP A 184 4.19 -14.18 6.60
N THR A 185 4.07 -15.39 7.12
CA THR A 185 4.95 -16.54 6.77
C THR A 185 4.21 -17.69 6.11
N ASN A 186 2.88 -17.74 6.29
CA ASN A 186 2.04 -18.76 5.69
C ASN A 186 0.57 -18.28 5.53
N PRO A 187 -0.18 -18.82 4.56
CA PRO A 187 -1.58 -18.43 4.32
C PRO A 187 -2.57 -18.67 5.45
N ASP A 188 -2.32 -19.67 6.30
CA ASP A 188 -3.22 -20.02 7.40
C ASP A 188 -3.05 -19.09 8.62
N GLN A 189 -2.04 -18.21 8.63
CA GLN A 189 -1.68 -17.30 9.71
C GLN A 189 -2.78 -16.27 10.07
N VAL A 190 -3.83 -16.13 9.24
CA VAL A 190 -5.01 -15.30 9.52
C VAL A 190 -5.70 -15.74 10.83
N SER A 191 -5.68 -17.03 11.19
CA SER A 191 -6.27 -17.50 12.46
C SER A 191 -5.46 -17.10 13.69
N ASP A 192 -4.20 -16.75 13.51
CA ASP A 192 -3.21 -16.62 14.59
C ASP A 192 -2.86 -15.15 14.89
N GLY A 193 -3.62 -14.20 14.31
CA GLY A 193 -3.44 -12.77 14.50
C GLY A 193 -2.45 -12.13 13.52
N SER A 194 -2.58 -12.47 12.23
CA SER A 194 -1.75 -12.00 11.11
C SER A 194 -1.26 -10.54 11.25
N PRO A 195 0.03 -10.26 11.02
CA PRO A 195 0.61 -8.92 11.11
C PRO A 195 0.34 -8.06 9.87
N ALA A 196 -0.36 -8.61 8.88
CA ALA A 196 -0.76 -7.95 7.63
C ALA A 196 -1.59 -6.66 7.81
N ASP A 197 -1.94 -6.30 9.05
CA ASP A 197 -2.81 -5.20 9.43
C ASP A 197 -2.07 -4.00 10.04
N THR A 198 -0.73 -3.93 9.97
CA THR A 198 -0.04 -2.72 10.43
C THR A 198 -0.29 -1.58 9.44
N VAL A 199 -0.97 -0.55 9.94
CA VAL A 199 -1.26 0.67 9.19
C VAL A 199 -0.67 1.87 9.89
N CYS A 200 0.16 2.64 9.18
CA CYS A 200 0.60 3.95 9.64
C CYS A 200 -0.43 5.01 9.24
N TYR A 201 -1.42 5.25 10.11
CA TYR A 201 -2.46 6.28 9.94
C TYR A 201 -1.95 7.71 10.20
N LYS A 202 -0.82 8.06 9.58
CA LYS A 202 -0.15 9.37 9.70
C LYS A 202 -0.09 10.08 8.35
N GLY A 203 -0.98 9.71 7.43
CA GLY A 203 -0.98 10.19 6.05
C GLY A 203 0.16 9.60 5.21
N LYS A 204 0.52 10.32 4.16
CA LYS A 204 1.63 9.98 3.26
C LYS A 204 2.95 9.88 4.02
N THR A 205 3.57 8.71 3.97
CA THR A 205 4.75 8.36 4.76
C THR A 205 5.78 7.71 3.83
N ASP A 206 7.00 8.21 3.85
CA ASP A 206 8.12 7.56 3.16
C ASP A 206 8.65 6.43 4.04
N PHE A 207 9.29 5.44 3.43
CA PHE A 207 9.79 4.27 4.16
C PHE A 207 11.24 4.01 3.81
N LYS A 208 12.02 3.61 4.80
CA LYS A 208 13.29 2.93 4.58
C LYS A 208 13.03 1.43 4.58
N VAL A 209 13.42 0.76 3.50
CA VAL A 209 13.28 -0.70 3.35
C VAL A 209 14.66 -1.31 3.20
N THR A 210 15.05 -2.18 4.12
CA THR A 210 16.37 -2.83 4.10
C THR A 210 16.21 -4.32 3.86
N PHE A 211 16.87 -4.83 2.83
CA PHE A 211 16.99 -6.27 2.57
C PHE A 211 18.30 -6.80 3.14
N CYS A 212 18.23 -8.00 3.74
CA CYS A 212 19.27 -8.61 4.57
C CYS A 212 19.80 -7.66 5.68
N PRO A 213 18.93 -7.08 6.53
CA PRO A 213 19.35 -6.13 7.54
C PRO A 213 20.37 -6.76 8.51
N SER A 214 21.42 -6.01 8.84
CA SER A 214 22.38 -6.40 9.87
C SER A 214 21.74 -6.44 11.26
N ASP A 215 22.22 -7.35 12.11
CA ASP A 215 21.90 -7.34 13.53
C ASP A 215 22.36 -6.01 14.14
N ASN A 216 21.43 -5.23 14.70
CA ASN A 216 21.75 -4.08 15.55
C ASN A 216 21.81 -4.52 17.00
#